data_AF-A0AAW8L3X0-F1
#
_entry.id   AF-A0AAW8L3X0-F1
#
_cell.length_a   1.000
_cell.length_b   1.000
_cell.length_c   1.000
_cell.angle_alpha   90.00
_cell.angle_beta   90.00
_cell.angle_gamma   90.00
#
_symmetry.space_group_name_H-M   'P 1'
#
loop_
_entity.id
_entity.type
_entity.pdbx_description
1 polymer ?
#
loop_
_entity_poly.entity_id
_entity_poly.type
_entity_poly.pdbx_seq_one_letter_code
_entity_poly.pdbx_strand_id
1 'polypeptide(L)' 'QQSEHQLSHLASYVYGTWHSTSEELRPVYHAITGEPIYAVSSHGIDMKRVVQYAKQNGSELANWTFH' A
#
# COMPACT_ATOMS: atom_id res chain seq x y z
N GLN A 1 23.93 11.92 -18.46
CA GLN A 1 23.43 12.48 -17.19
C GLN A 1 22.13 11.75 -16.90
N GLN A 2 22.16 10.74 -16.02
CA GLN A 2 20.94 10.06 -15.59
C GLN A 2 20.30 10.93 -14.52
N SER A 3 19.10 11.43 -14.81
CA SER A 3 18.27 12.18 -13.88
C SER A 3 17.96 11.27 -12.69
N GLU A 4 18.38 11.64 -11.49
CA GLU A 4 17.88 11.05 -10.24
C GLU A 4 16.39 11.42 -10.14
N HIS A 5 15.52 10.63 -10.75
CA HIS A 5 14.10 10.75 -10.52
C HIS A 5 13.83 10.35 -9.06
N GLN A 6 13.42 11.33 -8.25
CA GLN A 6 12.92 11.07 -6.91
C GLN A 6 11.80 10.02 -7.02
N LEU A 7 12.02 8.84 -6.43
CA LEU A 7 11.06 7.74 -6.48
C LEU A 7 9.76 8.17 -5.80
N SER A 8 8.65 8.03 -6.52
CA SER A 8 7.34 8.29 -5.93
C SER A 8 7.00 7.21 -4.90
N HIS A 9 6.31 7.61 -3.83
CA HIS A 9 5.92 6.70 -2.74
C HIS A 9 4.54 6.11 -3.02
N LEU A 10 4.40 4.78 -2.96
CA LEU A 10 3.09 4.16 -3.04
C LEU A 10 2.43 4.15 -1.66
N ALA A 11 1.21 4.70 -1.60
CA ALA A 11 0.38 4.64 -0.41
C ALA A 11 -0.27 3.26 -0.24
N SER A 12 -0.49 2.86 1.01
CA SER A 12 -1.28 1.67 1.36
C SER A 12 -2.73 2.10 1.65
N TYR A 13 -3.72 1.39 1.12
CA TYR A 13 -5.13 1.65 1.46
C TYR A 13 -5.57 0.72 2.59
N VAL A 14 -5.81 1.28 3.78
CA VAL A 14 -6.16 0.53 5.00
C VAL A 14 -7.25 1.25 5.80
N TYR A 15 -8.14 0.48 6.42
CA TYR A 15 -9.29 0.99 7.19
C TYR A 15 -10.16 2.03 6.46
N GLY A 16 -10.28 1.90 5.14
CA GLY A 16 -11.06 2.82 4.32
C GLY A 16 -10.38 4.17 4.03
N THR A 17 -9.06 4.29 4.24
CA THR A 17 -8.29 5.51 3.93
C THR A 17 -6.94 5.18 3.31
N TRP A 18 -6.40 6.13 2.55
CA TRP A 18 -5.01 6.09 2.09
C TRP A 18 -4.06 6.43 3.25
N HIS A 19 -3.04 5.60 3.42
CA HIS A 19 -1.97 5.75 4.39
C HIS A 19 -0.63 5.85 3.66
N SER A 20 0.11 6.92 3.90
CA SER A 20 1.44 7.17 3.32
C SER A 20 2.41 7.65 4.40
N THR A 21 3.66 7.21 4.30
CA THR A 21 4.75 7.64 5.20
C THR A 21 6.04 7.78 4.41
N SER A 22 6.96 8.60 4.89
CA SER A 22 8.33 8.73 4.39
C SER A 22 9.34 7.91 5.21
N GLU A 23 8.88 7.13 6.19
CA GLU A 23 9.73 6.32 7.08
C GLU A 23 9.86 4.88 6.57
N GLU A 24 11.02 4.24 6.80
CA GLU A 24 11.31 2.84 6.46
C GLU A 24 10.95 2.44 5.01
N LEU A 25 11.22 3.34 4.07
CA LEU A 25 10.95 3.10 2.65
C LEU A 25 11.82 1.95 2.11
N ARG A 26 11.17 1.06 1.36
CA ARG A 26 11.83 -0.02 0.60
C ARG A 26 11.60 0.18 -0.89
N PRO A 27 12.64 0.07 -1.73
CA PRO A 27 12.49 0.23 -3.17
C PRO A 27 11.71 -0.94 -3.79
N VAL A 28 10.90 -0.63 -4.79
CA VAL A 28 10.29 -1.59 -5.70
C VAL A 28 11.01 -1.51 -7.03
N TYR A 29 11.43 -2.67 -7.54
CA TYR A 29 12.22 -2.77 -8.77
C TYR A 29 11.37 -3.26 -9.93
N HIS A 30 11.64 -2.73 -11.12
CA HIS A 30 11.12 -3.24 -12.36
C HIS A 30 11.65 -4.66 -12.59
N ALA A 31 10.75 -5.64 -12.73
CA ALA A 31 11.11 -7.06 -12.74
C ALA A 31 12.04 -7.49 -13.90
N ILE A 32 12.00 -6.78 -15.04
CA ILE A 32 12.85 -7.06 -16.21
C ILE A 32 14.18 -6.30 -16.17
N THR A 33 14.15 -4.97 -16.03
CA THR A 33 15.37 -4.12 -16.09
C THR A 33 16.13 -4.03 -14.78
N GLY A 34 15.50 -4.35 -13.64
CA GLY A 34 16.09 -4.19 -12.31
C GLY A 34 16.18 -2.73 -11.83
N GLU A 35 15.61 -1.77 -12.57
CA GLU A 35 15.63 -0.36 -12.18
C GLU A 35 14.61 -0.08 -11.07
N PRO A 36 14.92 0.79 -10.09
CA PRO A 36 13.96 1.19 -9.08
C PRO A 36 12.87 2.06 -9.71
N ILE A 37 11.60 1.75 -9.42
CA ILE A 37 10.43 2.43 -10.01
C ILE A 37 9.54 3.11 -8.97
N TYR A 38 9.54 2.63 -7.73
CA TYR A 38 8.80 3.22 -6.60
C TYR A 38 9.51 2.96 -5.28
N ALA A 39 9.02 3.59 -4.22
CA ALA A 39 9.31 3.21 -2.84
C ALA A 39 8.01 2.94 -2.07
N VAL A 40 8.03 1.97 -1.16
CA VAL A 40 6.87 1.57 -0.34
C VAL A 40 7.23 1.48 1.12
N SER A 41 6.27 1.76 1.99
CA SER A 41 6.41 1.54 3.43
C SER A 41 5.08 1.14 4.05
N SER A 42 5.17 0.31 5.08
CA SER A 42 4.06 -0.05 5.97
C SER A 42 4.28 0.47 7.39
N HIS A 43 5.29 1.32 7.60
CA HIS A 43 5.58 1.89 8.92
C HIS A 43 4.34 2.66 9.42
N GLY A 44 3.99 2.50 10.70
CA GLY A 44 2.81 3.13 11.29
C GLY A 44 1.46 2.45 11.00
N ILE A 45 1.40 1.41 10.16
CA ILE A 45 0.16 0.66 9.93
C ILE A 45 -0.12 -0.27 11.12
N ASP A 46 -1.24 -0.04 11.82
CA ASP A 46 -1.75 -0.91 12.88
C ASP A 46 -2.46 -2.14 12.28
N MET A 47 -1.76 -3.26 12.16
CA MET A 47 -2.33 -4.48 11.60
C MET A 47 -3.52 -5.03 12.40
N LYS A 48 -3.60 -4.78 13.71
CA LYS A 48 -4.76 -5.20 14.53
C LYS A 48 -6.01 -4.43 14.13
N ARG A 49 -5.88 -3.12 13.92
CA ARG A 49 -6.96 -2.29 13.37
C ARG A 49 -7.39 -2.78 11.98
N VAL A 50 -6.51 -3.44 11.20
CA VAL A 50 -6.80 -3.81 9.79
C VAL A 50 -7.81 -4.92 9.83
N VAL A 51 -7.49 -5.92 10.64
CA VAL A 51 -8.35 -7.06 10.88
C VAL A 51 -9.66 -6.63 11.51
N GLN A 52 -9.64 -5.72 12.48
CA GLN A 52 -10.88 -5.22 13.11
C GLN A 52 -11.79 -4.52 12.10
N TYR A 53 -11.25 -3.60 11.31
CA TYR A 53 -12.01 -2.90 10.28
C TYR A 53 -12.60 -3.87 9.25
N ALA A 54 -11.81 -4.84 8.78
CA ALA A 54 -12.27 -5.86 7.84
C ALA A 54 -13.41 -6.71 8.43
N LYS A 55 -13.32 -7.11 9.70
CA LYS A 55 -14.40 -7.86 10.38
C LYS A 55 -15.68 -7.03 10.54
N GLN A 56 -15.54 -5.75 10.87
CA GLN A 56 -16.68 -4.86 11.09
C GLN A 56 -17.42 -4.52 9.78
N ASN A 57 -16.68 -4.26 8.71
CA ASN A 57 -17.26 -3.71 7.47
C ASN A 57 -17.35 -4.74 6.33
N GLY A 58 -16.64 -5.87 6.42
CA GLY A 58 -16.53 -6.84 5.33
C GLY A 58 -17.61 -7.92 5.33
N SER A 59 -18.40 -8.07 6.40
CA SER A 59 -19.42 -9.13 6.47
C SER A 59 -20.55 -8.95 5.44
N GLU A 60 -20.86 -7.71 5.08
CA GLU A 60 -21.88 -7.38 4.09
C GLU A 60 -21.55 -7.90 2.68
N LEU A 61 -20.26 -7.99 2.34
CA LEU A 61 -19.77 -8.48 1.04
C LEU A 61 -20.27 -9.89 0.73
N ALA A 62 -20.52 -10.72 1.75
CA ALA A 62 -21.04 -12.08 1.56
C ALA A 62 -22.46 -12.11 0.98
N ASN A 63 -23.22 -11.02 1.10
CA ASN A 63 -24.58 -10.90 0.57
C ASN A 63 -24.62 -10.31 -0.84
N TRP A 64 -23.48 -9.88 -1.39
CA TRP A 64 -23.43 -9.27 -2.71
C TRP A 64 -23.41 -10.33 -3.80
N THR A 65 -24.20 -10.12 -4.85
CA THR A 65 -24.14 -10.92 -6.08
C THR A 65 -23.30 -10.19 -7.12
N PHE A 66 -22.48 -10.93 -7.87
CA PHE A 66 -21.87 -10.39 -9.08
C PHE A 66 -22.92 -10.34 -10.19
N HIS A 67 -23.07 -9.19 -10.84
CA HIS A 67 -23.91 -8.98 -12.02
C HIS A 67 -23.06 -8.70 -13.25
#